data_AF-A0A5K1GSJ6-F1
#
_entry.id   AF-A0A5K1GSJ6-F1
#
_cell.length_a   1.000
_cell.length_b   1.000
_cell.length_c   1.000
_cell.angle_alpha   90.00
_cell.angle_beta   90.00
_cell.angle_gamma   90.00
#
_symmetry.space_group_name_H-M   'P 1'
#
loop_
_entity.id
_entity.type
_entity.pdbx_description
1 polymer ?
#
loop_
_entity_poly.entity_id
_entity_poly.type
_entity_poly.pdbx_seq_one_letter_code
_entity_poly.pdbx_strand_id
1 'polypeptide(L)' 'MVFACSDSRVCPSNIMQLQPGEAFMVRNIANMVPPYDQ' A
#
# COMPACT_ATOMS: atom_id res chain seq x y z
N MET A 1 4.19 7.63 0.02
CA MET A 1 2.87 7.00 -0.13
C MET A 1 3.07 5.65 -0.77
N VAL A 2 2.48 4.58 -0.23
CA VAL A 2 2.65 3.21 -0.72
C VAL A 2 1.28 2.65 -1.11
N PHE A 3 1.16 2.17 -2.36
CA PHE A 3 0.00 1.40 -2.82
C PHE A 3 0.37 -0.09 -2.83
N ALA A 4 -0.46 -0.92 -2.19
CA ALA A 4 -0.21 -2.36 -2.11
C ALA A 4 -1.49 -3.17 -2.25
N CYS A 5 -1.35 -4.47 -2.52
CA CYS A 5 -2.48 -5.37 -2.61
C CYS A 5 -3.04 -5.68 -1.21
N SER A 6 -4.35 -5.86 -1.10
CA SER A 6 -5.02 -6.35 0.12
C SER A 6 -4.72 -7.81 0.45
N ASP A 7 -3.96 -8.53 -0.39
CA ASP A 7 -3.49 -9.89 -0.11
C ASP A 7 -2.83 -9.95 1.29
N SER A 8 -3.25 -10.92 2.10
CA SER A 8 -2.79 -11.07 3.49
C SER A 8 -1.30 -11.35 3.61
N ARG A 9 -0.68 -11.86 2.54
CA ARG A 9 0.76 -12.14 2.49
C ARG A 9 1.59 -10.89 2.24
N VAL A 10 0.97 -9.78 1.81
CA VAL A 10 1.66 -8.52 1.50
C VAL A 10 1.43 -7.52 2.63
N CYS A 11 2.39 -7.46 3.57
CA CYS A 11 2.46 -6.43 4.61
C CYS A 11 3.62 -5.46 4.34
N PRO A 12 3.35 -4.25 3.78
CA PRO A 12 4.41 -3.31 3.41
C PRO A 12 5.31 -2.89 4.58
N SER A 13 4.76 -2.72 5.78
CA SER A 13 5.55 -2.35 6.96
C SER A 13 6.64 -3.38 7.28
N ASN A 14 6.32 -4.67 7.16
CA ASN A 14 7.28 -5.75 7.42
C ASN A 14 8.29 -5.90 6.27
N ILE A 15 7.81 -5.91 5.02
CA ILE A 15 8.66 -6.16 3.84
C ILE A 15 9.67 -5.04 3.64
N MET A 16 9.25 -3.79 3.83
CA MET A 16 10.08 -2.60 3.63
C MET A 16 10.69 -2.07 4.94
N GLN A 17 10.50 -2.78 6.06
CA GLN A 17 11.06 -2.43 7.38
C GLN A 17 10.67 -1.02 7.86
N LEU A 18 9.46 -0.58 7.51
CA LEU A 18 8.96 0.76 7.82
C LEU A 18 8.54 0.86 9.30
N GLN A 19 8.90 1.96 9.94
CA GLN A 19 8.44 2.37 11.25
C GLN A 19 7.11 3.16 11.16
N PRO A 20 6.32 3.20 12.25
CA PRO A 20 5.12 4.02 12.30
C PRO A 20 5.42 5.49 11.96
N GLY A 21 4.70 6.04 10.99
CA GLY A 21 4.87 7.42 10.53
C GLY A 21 5.76 7.61 9.29
N GLU A 22 6.51 6.59 8.85
CA GLU A 22 7.40 6.72 7.69
C GLU A 22 6.67 6.70 6.34
N ALA A 23 5.46 6.14 6.28
CA ALA A 23 4.66 6.11 5.06
C ALA A 23 3.16 6.11 5.33
N PHE A 24 2.42 6.83 4.48
CA PHE A 24 0.98 6.64 4.28
C PHE A 24 0.74 5.46 3.33
N MET A 25 -0.19 4.56 3.71
CA MET A 25 -0.49 3.34 2.96
C MET A 25 -1.92 3.32 2.43
N VAL A 26 -2.07 2.87 1.19
CA VAL A 26 -3.35 2.51 0.56
C VAL A 26 -3.28 1.04 0.15
N ARG A 27 -4.25 0.24 0.58
CA ARG A 27 -4.35 -1.19 0.24
C ARG A 27 -5.71 -1.50 -0.38
N ASN A 28 -5.72 -2.01 -1.61
CA ASN A 28 -6.93 -2.41 -2.31
C ASN A 28 -6.71 -3.70 -3.13
N ILE A 29 -7.78 -4.21 -3.75
CA ILE A 29 -7.71 -5.39 -4.61
C ILE A 29 -6.82 -5.07 -5.81
N ALA A 30 -5.80 -5.91 -6.03
CA ALA A 30 -4.85 -5.79 -7.14
C ALA A 30 -4.10 -4.44 -7.22
N ASN A 31 -3.92 -3.75 -6.08
CA ASN A 31 -3.12 -2.52 -5.97
C ASN A 31 -3.44 -1.48 -7.07
N MET A 32 -4.72 -1.38 -7.45
CA MET A 32 -5.17 -0.49 -8.51
C MET A 32 -5.01 0.96 -8.11
N VAL A 33 -4.48 1.76 -9.03
CA VAL A 33 -4.36 3.22 -8.87
C VAL A 33 -5.29 3.85 -9.89
N PRO A 34 -6.50 4.27 -9.50
CA PRO A 34 -7.42 4.92 -10.43
C PRO A 34 -6.85 6.28 -10.90
N PRO A 35 -7.17 6.71 -12.12
CA PRO A 35 -6.81 8.06 -12.59
C PRO A 35 -7.49 9.14 -11.74
N TYR A 36 -6.86 10.30 -11.62
CA TYR A 36 -7.36 11.41 -10.81
C TYR A 36 -8.59 12.11 -11.44
N ASP A 37 -8.62 12.20 -12.77
CA ASP A 37 -9.60 12.99 -13.54
C ASP A 37 -10.61 12.12 -14.31
N GLN A 38 -11.27 11.16 -13.65
CA GLN A 38 -12.36 10.40 -14.28
C GLN A 38 -13.74 11.01 -14.01
#